data_AF-A0A1V4TVZ4-F1
#
_entry.id   AF-A0A1V4TVZ4-F1
#
_cell.length_a   1.000
_cell.length_b   1.000
_cell.length_c   1.000
_cell.angle_alpha   90.00
_cell.angle_beta   90.00
_cell.angle_gamma   90.00
#
_symmetry.space_group_name_H-M   'P 1'
#
loop_
_entity.id
_entity.type
_entity.pdbx_description
1 polymer ?
#
loop_
_entity_poly.entity_id
_entity_poly.type
_entity_poly.pdbx_seq_one_letter_code
_entity_poly.pdbx_strand_id
1 'polypeptide(L)'
;MPDPADNDQNTRPPPDPDDGFRTELPVNLTLENLIDLTGEMEHLNELVMLSLEKSGGFTCNEAYFSCVQPTLDLLEVEIRIRYQPGMSRNEMKLIIQDWIDGEIRELQ
;
A
#
# COMPACT_ATOMS: atom_id res chain seq x y z
N MET A 1 38.97 -45.06 27.65
CA MET A 1 38.22 -45.15 26.37
C MET A 1 37.82 -43.73 25.99
N PRO A 2 37.85 -43.38 24.69
CA PRO A 2 38.02 -42.01 24.17
C PRO A 2 36.73 -41.15 24.18
N ASP A 3 36.90 -39.83 24.33
CA ASP A 3 35.95 -38.79 23.89
C ASP A 3 36.03 -38.64 22.35
N PRO A 4 34.92 -38.30 21.67
CA PRO A 4 34.81 -36.91 21.21
C PRO A 4 33.39 -36.33 21.15
N ALA A 5 33.38 -34.99 21.11
CA ALA A 5 32.27 -34.07 20.95
C ALA A 5 31.20 -34.48 19.91
N ASP A 6 29.94 -34.51 20.35
CA ASP A 6 28.79 -34.40 19.46
C ASP A 6 28.45 -32.92 19.27
N ASN A 7 28.93 -32.42 18.14
CA ASN A 7 28.59 -31.16 17.54
C ASN A 7 27.30 -31.35 16.74
N ASP A 8 26.13 -31.00 17.29
CA ASP A 8 25.00 -30.49 16.49
C ASP A 8 23.90 -29.92 17.38
N GLN A 9 23.88 -28.60 17.54
CA GLN A 9 22.64 -27.82 17.48
C GLN A 9 23.05 -26.35 17.40
N ASN A 10 23.43 -26.01 16.18
CA ASN A 10 23.33 -24.68 15.64
C ASN A 10 21.86 -24.23 15.78
N THR A 11 21.49 -23.69 16.95
CA THR A 11 20.24 -22.99 17.17
C THR A 11 20.30 -21.69 16.37
N ARG A 12 20.15 -21.82 15.04
CA ARG A 12 19.79 -20.70 14.19
C ARG A 12 18.53 -20.10 14.81
N PRO A 13 18.51 -18.81 15.18
CA PRO A 13 17.24 -18.15 15.47
C PRO A 13 16.31 -18.36 14.26
N PRO A 14 14.98 -18.43 14.46
CA PRO A 14 14.05 -18.46 13.34
C PRO A 14 14.42 -17.30 12.41
N PRO A 15 14.43 -17.52 11.08
CA PRO A 15 14.64 -16.41 10.16
C PRO A 15 13.60 -15.35 10.53
N ASP A 16 14.08 -14.13 10.79
CA ASP A 16 13.24 -12.95 10.92
C ASP A 16 12.14 -13.00 9.85
N PRO A 17 10.88 -12.61 10.17
CA PRO A 17 9.90 -12.43 9.12
C PRO A 17 10.54 -11.49 8.12
N ASP A 18 10.58 -11.93 6.88
CA ASP A 18 11.15 -11.24 5.74
C ASP A 18 10.55 -9.83 5.61
N ASP A 19 11.09 -8.90 6.38
CA ASP A 19 10.94 -7.45 6.26
C ASP A 19 12.06 -7.02 5.30
N GLY A 20 11.98 -7.54 4.08
CA GLY A 20 13.15 -7.58 3.21
C GLY A 20 12.85 -7.89 1.75
N PHE A 21 11.61 -8.21 1.38
CA PHE A 21 11.18 -8.15 0.00
C PHE A 21 11.29 -6.71 -0.50
N ARG A 22 12.48 -6.38 -0.99
CA ARG A 22 12.68 -5.36 -2.00
C ARG A 22 11.76 -5.74 -3.14
N THR A 23 10.58 -5.15 -3.11
CA THR A 23 9.66 -5.15 -4.23
C THR A 23 10.36 -4.36 -5.32
N GLU A 24 11.11 -5.05 -6.17
CA GLU A 24 11.35 -4.59 -7.54
C GLU A 24 9.96 -4.57 -8.18
N LEU A 25 9.20 -3.48 -7.97
CA LEU A 25 7.85 -3.40 -8.52
C LEU A 25 8.00 -3.51 -10.04
N PRO A 26 7.40 -4.54 -10.69
CA PRO A 26 7.36 -4.59 -12.14
C PRO A 26 6.82 -3.26 -12.68
N VAL A 27 7.47 -2.77 -13.74
CA VAL A 27 7.19 -1.48 -14.42
C VAL A 27 5.73 -1.35 -14.90
N ASN A 28 4.92 -2.40 -14.75
CA ASN A 28 3.53 -2.50 -15.17
C ASN A 28 2.54 -2.68 -13.99
N LEU A 29 2.94 -2.37 -12.76
CA LEU A 29 2.01 -2.36 -11.62
C LEU A 29 1.05 -1.19 -11.75
N THR A 30 -0.24 -1.52 -11.87
CA THR A 30 -1.35 -0.57 -11.84
C THR A 30 -1.62 -0.11 -10.41
N LEU A 31 -2.18 1.09 -10.25
CA LEU A 31 -2.63 1.59 -8.95
C LEU A 31 -3.48 0.57 -8.17
N GLU A 32 -4.42 -0.08 -8.85
CA GLU A 32 -5.30 -1.10 -8.25
C GLU A 32 -4.49 -2.22 -7.60
N ASN A 33 -3.46 -2.69 -8.30
CA ASN A 33 -2.60 -3.77 -7.84
C ASN A 33 -1.63 -3.28 -6.74
N LEU A 34 -1.28 -1.99 -6.72
CA LEU A 34 -0.52 -1.38 -5.62
C LEU A 34 -1.35 -1.24 -4.35
N ILE A 35 -2.60 -0.81 -4.46
CA ILE A 35 -3.53 -0.69 -3.33
C ILE A 35 -3.87 -2.07 -2.78
N ASP A 36 -4.11 -3.06 -3.65
CA ASP A 36 -4.34 -4.46 -3.25
C ASP A 36 -3.10 -5.02 -2.53
N LEU A 37 -1.90 -4.77 -3.09
CA LEU A 37 -0.65 -5.13 -2.44
C LEU A 37 -0.46 -4.43 -1.11
N THR A 38 -0.79 -3.15 -0.93
CA THR A 38 -0.58 -2.49 0.37
C THR A 38 -1.70 -2.75 1.38
N GLY A 39 -2.83 -3.30 0.93
CA GLY A 39 -4.03 -3.50 1.75
C GLY A 39 -4.77 -2.21 2.05
N GLU A 40 -4.52 -1.14 1.30
CA GLU A 40 -5.06 0.21 1.54
C GLU A 40 -6.44 0.43 0.90
N MET A 41 -7.08 -0.65 0.44
CA MET A 41 -8.39 -0.60 -0.21
C MET A 41 -9.49 -0.11 0.75
N GLU A 42 -9.37 -0.41 2.04
CA GLU A 42 -10.29 0.08 3.08
C GLU A 42 -10.18 1.60 3.26
N HIS A 43 -8.97 2.15 3.35
CA HIS A 43 -8.76 3.60 3.45
C HIS A 43 -9.23 4.33 2.19
N LEU A 44 -9.00 3.75 1.02
CA LEU A 44 -9.51 4.32 -0.22
C LEU A 44 -11.05 4.32 -0.25
N ASN A 45 -11.69 3.25 0.24
CA ASN A 45 -13.14 3.20 0.35
C ASN A 45 -13.68 4.28 1.32
N GLU A 46 -12.98 4.57 2.40
CA GLU A 46 -13.34 5.67 3.32
C GLU A 46 -13.26 7.03 2.62
N LEU A 47 -12.16 7.31 1.91
CA LEU A 47 -11.99 8.54 1.12
C LEU A 47 -13.13 8.75 0.11
N VAL A 48 -13.54 7.67 -0.53
CA VAL A 48 -14.64 7.65 -1.48
C VAL A 48 -15.99 7.90 -0.80
N MET A 49 -16.24 7.30 0.36
CA MET A 49 -17.46 7.58 1.14
C MET A 49 -17.52 9.05 1.57
N LEU A 50 -16.42 9.63 2.03
CA LEU A 50 -16.37 11.04 2.41
C LEU A 50 -16.57 11.97 1.22
N SER A 51 -15.99 11.63 0.05
CA SER A 51 -16.23 12.36 -1.20
C SER A 51 -17.70 12.31 -1.61
N LEU A 52 -18.37 11.17 -1.38
CA LEU A 52 -19.79 10.98 -1.62
C LEU A 52 -20.65 11.84 -0.70
N GLU A 53 -20.34 11.86 0.60
CA GLU A 53 -21.02 12.71 1.58
C GLU A 53 -20.88 14.20 1.22
N LYS A 54 -19.66 14.65 0.89
CA LYS A 54 -19.39 16.03 0.48
C LYS A 54 -20.10 16.43 -0.81
N SER A 55 -20.25 15.49 -1.74
CA SER A 55 -20.95 15.72 -3.03
C SER A 55 -22.47 15.66 -2.92
N GLY A 56 -23.03 15.32 -1.76
CA GLY A 56 -24.47 15.19 -1.55
C GLY A 56 -25.07 13.90 -2.11
N GLY A 57 -24.23 12.88 -2.33
CA GLY A 57 -24.61 11.57 -2.87
C GLY A 57 -24.48 11.45 -4.39
N PHE A 58 -24.06 10.27 -4.85
CA PHE A 58 -24.07 9.93 -6.28
C PHE A 58 -25.36 9.21 -6.63
N THR A 59 -26.07 9.70 -7.65
CA THR A 59 -27.27 9.05 -8.17
C THR A 59 -26.94 7.95 -9.19
N CYS A 60 -25.70 7.92 -9.71
CA CYS A 60 -25.25 7.00 -10.75
C CYS A 60 -23.78 6.58 -10.54
N ASN A 61 -23.44 5.35 -10.95
CA ASN A 61 -22.06 4.85 -10.99
C ASN A 61 -21.13 5.76 -11.82
N GLU A 62 -21.63 6.40 -12.87
CA GLU A 62 -20.84 7.28 -13.72
C GLU A 62 -20.38 8.56 -12.99
N ALA A 63 -21.21 9.07 -12.07
CA ALA A 63 -20.87 10.20 -11.22
C ALA A 63 -19.86 9.80 -10.13
N TYR A 64 -20.00 8.58 -9.59
CA TYR A 64 -19.00 7.97 -8.72
C TYR A 64 -17.64 7.85 -9.45
N PHE A 65 -17.59 7.24 -10.64
CA PHE A 65 -16.34 7.12 -11.39
C PHE A 65 -15.77 8.48 -11.75
N SER A 66 -16.59 9.46 -12.15
CA SER A 66 -16.11 10.81 -12.47
C SER A 66 -15.53 11.56 -11.26
N CYS A 67 -15.98 11.22 -10.04
CA CYS A 67 -15.46 11.83 -8.81
C CYS A 67 -14.25 11.07 -8.24
N VAL A 68 -14.24 9.74 -8.35
CA VAL A 68 -13.21 8.88 -7.77
C VAL A 68 -12.03 8.67 -8.72
N GLN A 69 -12.24 8.65 -10.04
CA GLN A 69 -11.14 8.57 -11.01
C GLN A 69 -10.09 9.66 -10.84
N PRO A 70 -10.41 10.97 -10.72
CA PRO A 70 -9.39 11.98 -10.56
C PRO A 70 -8.57 11.78 -9.28
N THR A 71 -9.20 11.34 -8.19
CA THR A 71 -8.52 10.99 -6.93
C THR A 71 -7.56 9.81 -7.13
N LEU A 72 -8.00 8.75 -7.81
CA LEU A 72 -7.15 7.61 -8.15
C LEU A 72 -5.98 8.00 -9.07
N ASP A 73 -6.24 8.82 -10.08
CA ASP A 73 -5.20 9.31 -11.01
C ASP A 73 -4.14 10.12 -10.26
N LEU A 74 -4.57 11.00 -9.34
CA LEU A 74 -3.66 11.80 -8.51
C LEU A 74 -2.81 10.90 -7.59
N LEU A 75 -3.42 9.90 -6.95
CA LEU A 75 -2.70 8.92 -6.13
C LEU A 75 -1.69 8.13 -6.96
N GLU A 76 -2.04 7.69 -8.16
CA GLU A 76 -1.08 7.01 -9.05
C GLU A 76 0.11 7.91 -9.38
N VAL A 77 -0.14 9.19 -9.70
CA VAL A 77 0.91 10.17 -9.99
C VAL A 77 1.79 10.39 -8.76
N GLU A 78 1.23 10.59 -7.58
CA GLU A 78 2.00 10.78 -6.34
C GLU A 78 2.86 9.55 -6.03
N ILE A 79 2.28 8.35 -6.16
CA ILE A 79 3.04 7.11 -6.00
C ILE A 79 4.18 7.07 -7.02
N ARG A 80 3.97 7.39 -8.29
CA ARG A 80 5.05 7.39 -9.29
C ARG A 80 6.13 8.44 -9.02
N ILE A 81 5.78 9.57 -8.43
CA ILE A 81 6.74 10.62 -8.05
C ILE A 81 7.57 10.19 -6.84
N ARG A 82 6.93 9.58 -5.83
CA ARG A 82 7.55 9.19 -4.55
C ARG A 82 8.22 7.82 -4.61
N TYR A 83 7.78 6.96 -5.51
CA TYR A 83 8.27 5.59 -5.62
C TYR A 83 9.75 5.59 -6.01
N GLN A 84 10.54 4.82 -5.25
CA GLN A 84 11.95 4.61 -5.52
C GLN A 84 12.23 3.12 -5.74
N PRO A 85 13.08 2.76 -6.71
CA PRO A 85 13.45 1.38 -6.93
C PRO A 85 14.16 0.80 -5.70
N GLY A 86 13.63 -0.32 -5.18
CA GLY A 86 14.10 -0.95 -3.95
C GLY A 86 13.35 -0.53 -2.68
N MET A 87 12.30 0.29 -2.81
CA MET A 87 11.39 0.65 -1.73
C MET A 87 10.61 -0.56 -1.22
N SER A 88 10.49 -0.66 0.09
CA SER A 88 9.78 -1.76 0.76
C SER A 88 8.28 -1.57 0.66
N ARG A 89 7.53 -2.67 0.67
CA ARG A 89 6.05 -2.65 0.70
C ARG A 89 5.49 -1.76 1.82
N ASN A 90 6.13 -1.76 3.00
CA ASN A 90 5.72 -0.91 4.13
C ASN A 90 5.93 0.58 3.85
N GLU A 91 7.03 0.96 3.21
CA GLU A 91 7.28 2.36 2.84
C GLU A 91 6.28 2.84 1.80
N MET A 92 5.95 1.97 0.84
CA MET A 92 4.91 2.24 -0.16
C MET A 92 3.52 2.36 0.47
N LYS A 93 3.20 1.47 1.42
CA LYS A 93 1.99 1.54 2.22
C LYS A 93 1.89 2.89 2.94
N LEU A 94 2.97 3.32 3.60
CA LEU A 94 2.99 4.60 4.31
C LEU A 94 2.76 5.79 3.38
N ILE A 95 3.30 5.79 2.15
CA ILE A 95 3.03 6.86 1.17
C ILE A 95 1.55 6.89 0.78
N ILE A 96 0.99 5.73 0.45
CA ILE A 96 -0.42 5.63 0.05
C ILE A 96 -1.32 6.04 1.20
N GLN A 97 -1.04 5.54 2.41
CA GLN A 97 -1.81 5.84 3.61
C GLN A 97 -1.74 7.34 3.96
N ASP A 98 -0.54 7.95 3.97
CA ASP A 98 -0.34 9.38 4.25
C ASP A 98 -1.07 10.26 3.25
N TRP A 99 -1.05 9.89 1.98
CA TRP A 99 -1.79 10.60 0.93
C TRP A 99 -3.30 10.49 1.13
N ILE A 100 -3.81 9.26 1.36
CA ILE A 100 -5.25 9.03 1.56
C ILE A 100 -5.74 9.77 2.82
N ASP A 101 -5.02 9.67 3.94
CA ASP A 101 -5.36 10.36 5.19
C ASP A 101 -5.36 11.89 5.01
N GLY A 102 -4.40 12.41 4.24
CA GLY A 102 -4.35 13.82 3.83
C GLY A 102 -5.61 14.26 3.08
N GLU A 103 -6.00 13.51 2.05
CA GLU A 103 -7.20 13.81 1.27
C GLU A 103 -8.49 13.67 2.12
N ILE A 104 -8.57 12.63 2.96
CA ILE A 104 -9.68 12.45 3.92
C ILE A 104 -9.82 13.68 4.81
N ARG A 105 -8.70 14.20 5.32
CA ARG A 105 -8.66 15.36 6.20
C ARG A 105 -9.00 16.68 5.50
N GLU A 106 -8.82 16.78 4.18
CA GLU A 106 -9.31 17.93 3.39
C GLU A 106 -10.81 17.81 3.02
N LEU A 107 -11.37 16.61 3.11
CA LEU A 107 -12.78 16.34 2.84
C LEU A 107 -13.68 16.47 4.08
N GLN A 108 -13.13 16.28 5.29
CA GLN A 108 -13.80 16.55 6.58
C GLN A 108 -13.89 18.04 6.92
#